data_AF-L0HFM7-F1
#
_entry.id   AF-L0HFM7-F1
#
_cell.length_a   1.000
_cell.length_b   1.000
_cell.length_c   1.000
_cell.angle_alpha   90.00
_cell.angle_beta   90.00
_cell.angle_gamma   90.00
#
_symmetry.space_group_name_H-M   'P 1'
#
loop_
_entity.id
_entity.type
_entity.pdbx_description
1 polymer ?
#
loop_
_entity_poly.entity_id
_entity_poly.type
_entity_poly.pdbx_seq_one_letter_code
_entity_poly.pdbx_strand_id
1 'polypeptide(L)'
;MEFPAGTDREIMKSPRDEGAGRGLRLPDQVQLLKIRNQPGVIAVSAFFEGFPVQSVGDEDFEHVAALAEDFMRAGAKVSCELGIGNVDQLILETSQNKCIIAPCGDLSLCVLTRSDAQLGLIRVLLRGIQKELDVFGGRDHSSS
;
A
#
# COMPACT_ATOMS: atom_id res chain seq x y z
N MET A 1 45.54 26.38 -30.69
CA MET A 1 44.50 26.40 -31.74
C MET A 1 43.58 25.23 -31.43
N GLU A 2 42.33 25.55 -31.13
CA GLU A 2 41.37 24.69 -30.42
C GLU A 2 40.86 23.52 -31.26
N PHE A 3 40.55 22.40 -30.58
CA PHE A 3 39.85 21.25 -31.14
C PHE A 3 38.35 21.54 -31.25
N PRO A 4 37.64 21.06 -32.28
CA PRO A 4 36.22 21.33 -32.46
C PRO A 4 35.38 20.59 -31.43
N ALA A 5 34.33 21.26 -30.94
CA ALA A 5 33.34 20.71 -30.03
C ALA A 5 32.49 19.65 -30.75
N GLY A 6 32.72 18.38 -30.37
CA GLY A 6 31.82 17.27 -30.66
C GLY A 6 30.65 17.27 -29.67
N THR A 7 29.46 17.38 -30.25
CA THR A 7 28.14 17.23 -29.64
C THR A 7 27.92 15.78 -29.14
N ASP A 8 26.86 15.61 -28.35
CA ASP A 8 26.31 14.35 -27.81
C ASP A 8 26.95 13.83 -26.51
N ARG A 9 26.58 14.50 -25.40
CA ARG A 9 26.45 13.81 -24.13
C ARG A 9 25.15 13.01 -24.16
N GLU A 10 25.29 11.70 -24.40
CA GLU A 10 24.24 10.73 -24.15
C GLU A 10 23.67 10.93 -22.74
N ILE A 11 22.41 11.36 -22.68
CA ILE A 11 21.61 11.27 -21.47
C ILE A 11 21.39 9.77 -21.25
N MET A 12 22.17 9.22 -20.32
CA MET A 12 21.98 7.88 -19.80
C MET A 12 20.60 7.83 -19.13
N LYS A 13 19.58 7.41 -19.89
CA LYS A 13 18.26 7.10 -19.37
C LYS A 13 18.40 5.96 -18.37
N SER A 14 17.98 6.20 -17.13
CA SER A 14 17.85 5.16 -16.11
C SER A 14 16.87 4.09 -16.62
N PRO A 15 17.11 2.78 -16.43
CA PRO A 15 16.30 1.71 -17.04
C PRO A 15 14.90 1.52 -16.40
N ARG A 16 14.30 2.55 -15.79
CA ARG A 16 13.05 2.43 -15.02
C ARG A 16 11.78 2.69 -15.83
N ASP A 17 11.78 2.46 -17.15
CA ASP A 17 10.61 2.77 -17.99
C ASP A 17 10.26 1.67 -19.01
N GLU A 18 10.65 0.42 -18.75
CA GLU A 18 10.20 -0.74 -19.54
C GLU A 18 9.52 -1.77 -18.62
N GLY A 19 8.30 -1.43 -18.23
CA GLY A 19 7.41 -2.27 -17.41
C GLY A 19 5.97 -1.73 -17.39
N ALA A 20 5.49 -1.17 -18.50
CA ALA A 20 4.10 -0.73 -18.63
C ALA A 20 3.18 -1.95 -18.83
N GLY A 21 2.57 -2.45 -17.76
CA GLY A 21 1.65 -3.58 -17.81
C GLY A 21 0.67 -3.58 -16.63
N ARG A 22 -0.45 -2.84 -16.79
CA ARG A 22 -1.48 -2.45 -15.81
C ARG A 22 -1.09 -1.23 -14.98
N GLY A 23 -1.83 -0.13 -15.15
CA GLY A 23 -1.74 1.00 -14.23
C GLY A 23 -2.21 0.55 -12.85
N LEU A 24 -1.26 0.32 -11.94
CA LEU A 24 -1.54 0.00 -10.54
C LEU A 24 -2.51 1.06 -10.00
N ARG A 25 -3.64 0.63 -9.45
CA ARG A 25 -4.58 1.56 -8.80
C ARG A 25 -4.10 1.81 -7.38
N LEU A 26 -3.46 2.95 -7.20
CA LEU A 26 -2.89 3.35 -5.93
C LEU A 26 -3.91 4.22 -5.18
N PRO A 27 -4.09 4.03 -3.87
CA PRO A 27 -4.81 5.00 -3.07
C PRO A 27 -4.03 6.31 -3.09
N ASP A 28 -4.73 7.43 -3.25
CA ASP A 28 -4.09 8.74 -3.33
C ASP A 28 -3.77 9.32 -1.94
N GLN A 29 -3.07 10.46 -1.93
CA GLN A 29 -2.69 11.12 -0.67
C GLN A 29 -3.90 11.50 0.17
N VAL A 30 -5.01 11.88 -0.47
CA VAL A 30 -6.24 12.32 0.19
C VAL A 30 -6.87 11.15 0.92
N GLN A 31 -6.91 9.97 0.30
CA GLN A 31 -7.41 8.74 0.91
C GLN A 31 -6.54 8.31 2.11
N LEU A 32 -5.21 8.38 1.99
CA LEU A 32 -4.31 8.10 3.11
C LEU A 32 -4.49 9.10 4.26
N LEU A 33 -4.69 10.39 3.95
CA LEU A 33 -4.96 11.41 4.96
C LEU A 33 -6.28 11.19 5.68
N LYS A 34 -7.33 10.69 5.01
CA LYS A 34 -8.60 10.31 5.67
C LYS A 34 -8.37 9.28 6.77
N ILE A 35 -7.49 8.30 6.55
CA ILE A 35 -7.12 7.30 7.56
C ILE A 35 -6.21 7.95 8.63
N ARG A 36 -5.16 8.67 8.22
CA ARG A 36 -4.18 9.29 9.12
C ARG A 36 -4.81 10.23 10.14
N ASN A 37 -5.87 10.93 9.74
CA ASN A 37 -6.57 11.92 10.57
C ASN A 37 -7.54 11.29 11.57
N GLN A 38 -7.69 9.97 11.59
CA GLN A 38 -8.51 9.32 12.61
C GLN A 38 -7.83 9.36 13.98
N PRO A 39 -8.60 9.57 15.06
CA PRO A 39 -8.07 9.55 16.41
C PRO A 39 -7.28 8.26 16.71
N GLY A 40 -6.04 8.43 17.15
CA GLY A 40 -5.15 7.33 17.53
C GLY A 40 -4.37 6.70 16.38
N VAL A 41 -4.55 7.11 15.12
CA VAL A 41 -3.68 6.67 14.01
C VAL A 41 -2.34 7.43 14.10
N ILE A 42 -1.23 6.72 13.91
CA ILE A 42 0.15 7.23 13.99
C ILE A 42 0.74 7.38 12.59
N ALA A 43 0.53 6.37 11.75
CA ALA A 43 1.04 6.34 10.39
C ALA A 43 0.19 5.44 9.49
N VAL A 44 0.24 5.71 8.19
CA VAL A 44 -0.41 4.93 7.15
C VAL A 44 0.55 4.79 5.98
N SER A 45 0.67 3.59 5.43
CA SER A 45 1.47 3.32 4.24
C SER A 45 0.72 2.40 3.29
N ALA A 46 0.69 2.78 2.02
CA ALA A 46 0.36 1.90 0.90
C ALA A 46 1.67 1.31 0.37
N PHE A 47 1.74 -0.02 0.23
CA PHE A 47 2.93 -0.72 -0.21
C PHE A 47 2.63 -1.81 -1.23
N PHE A 48 3.64 -2.16 -2.03
CA PHE A 48 3.63 -3.21 -3.03
C PHE A 48 4.88 -4.07 -2.88
N GLU A 49 4.72 -5.39 -2.74
CA GLU A 49 5.85 -6.33 -2.66
C GLU A 49 6.93 -5.92 -1.64
N GLY A 50 6.51 -5.40 -0.48
CA GLY A 50 7.42 -4.96 0.58
C GLY A 50 8.05 -3.57 0.38
N PHE A 51 7.65 -2.81 -0.64
CA PHE A 51 8.13 -1.45 -0.89
C PHE A 51 7.03 -0.41 -0.70
N PRO A 52 7.28 0.68 0.05
CA PRO A 52 6.30 1.74 0.21
C PRO A 52 6.10 2.48 -1.11
N VAL A 53 4.84 2.66 -1.49
CA VAL A 53 4.44 3.45 -2.67
C VAL A 53 3.99 4.84 -2.25
N GLN A 54 3.20 4.93 -1.17
CA GLN A 54 2.79 6.19 -0.59
C GLN A 54 2.60 6.08 0.91
N SER A 55 3.05 7.08 1.66
CA SER A 55 3.00 7.04 3.12
C SER A 55 2.67 8.40 3.71
N VAL A 56 2.04 8.39 4.89
CA VAL A 56 1.78 9.57 5.72
C VAL A 56 2.06 9.23 7.17
N GLY A 57 2.97 9.98 7.79
CA GLY A 57 3.46 9.75 9.15
C GLY A 57 4.97 9.91 9.21
N ASP A 58 5.55 9.62 10.37
CA ASP A 58 7.00 9.72 10.62
C ASP A 58 7.47 8.36 11.15
N GLU A 59 7.66 7.42 10.22
CA GLU A 59 8.06 6.03 10.49
C GLU A 59 9.07 5.58 9.41
N ASP A 60 9.83 4.53 9.68
CA ASP A 60 10.64 3.86 8.68
C ASP A 60 9.75 3.00 7.77
N PHE A 61 9.22 3.61 6.71
CA PHE A 61 8.26 2.97 5.83
C PHE A 61 8.86 1.86 4.96
N GLU A 62 10.16 1.86 4.70
CA GLU A 62 10.82 0.76 4.01
C GLU A 62 10.81 -0.48 4.91
N HIS A 63 11.17 -0.32 6.18
CA HIS A 63 11.12 -1.39 7.16
C HIS A 63 9.69 -1.87 7.44
N VAL A 64 8.74 -0.93 7.59
CA VAL A 64 7.32 -1.25 7.83
C VAL A 64 6.72 -2.04 6.66
N ALA A 65 6.99 -1.65 5.41
CA ALA A 65 6.47 -2.33 4.24
C ALA A 65 7.01 -3.76 4.13
N ALA A 66 8.30 -3.97 4.34
CA ALA A 66 8.92 -5.29 4.32
C ALA A 66 8.32 -6.23 5.38
N LEU A 67 8.16 -5.75 6.62
CA LEU A 67 7.55 -6.54 7.69
C LEU A 67 6.06 -6.81 7.44
N ALA A 68 5.33 -5.83 6.92
CA ALA A 68 3.92 -5.97 6.61
C ALA A 68 3.68 -7.02 5.52
N GLU A 69 4.53 -7.06 4.49
CA GLU A 69 4.51 -8.05 3.42
C GLU A 69 4.75 -9.47 3.96
N ASP A 70 5.77 -9.66 4.80
CA ASP A 70 6.02 -10.95 5.44
C ASP A 70 4.84 -11.40 6.31
N PHE A 71 4.20 -10.45 7.01
CA PHE A 71 3.04 -10.75 7.86
C PHE A 71 1.81 -11.13 7.02
N MET A 72 1.57 -10.45 5.90
CA MET A 72 0.54 -10.82 4.93
C MET A 72 0.76 -12.22 4.36
N ARG A 73 2.01 -12.56 3.99
CA ARG A 73 2.37 -13.89 3.48
C ARG A 73 2.12 -14.98 4.52
N ALA A 74 2.50 -14.73 5.78
CA ALA A 74 2.24 -15.66 6.88
C ALA A 74 0.73 -15.83 7.14
N GLY A 75 -0.02 -14.72 7.19
CA GLY A 75 -1.48 -14.74 7.37
C GLY A 75 -2.20 -15.49 6.25
N ALA A 76 -1.77 -15.29 4.99
CA ALA A 76 -2.33 -15.99 3.84
C ALA A 76 -2.11 -17.51 3.96
N LYS A 77 -0.90 -17.94 4.32
CA LYS A 77 -0.60 -19.34 4.58
C LYS A 77 -1.51 -19.93 5.66
N VAL A 78 -1.63 -19.26 6.80
CA VAL A 78 -2.49 -19.70 7.91
C VAL A 78 -3.96 -19.80 7.47
N SER A 79 -4.46 -18.79 6.76
CA SER A 79 -5.86 -18.78 6.28
C SER A 79 -6.17 -19.94 5.32
N CYS A 80 -5.20 -20.28 4.46
CA CYS A 80 -5.28 -21.41 3.54
C CYS A 80 -5.29 -22.75 4.30
N GLU A 81 -4.36 -22.93 5.25
CA GLU A 81 -4.26 -24.15 6.06
C GLU A 81 -5.51 -24.39 6.92
N LEU A 82 -6.13 -23.31 7.41
CA LEU A 82 -7.38 -23.37 8.18
C LEU A 82 -8.64 -23.51 7.30
N GLY A 83 -8.54 -23.30 5.99
CA GLY A 83 -9.68 -23.35 5.07
C GLY A 83 -10.73 -22.24 5.31
N ILE A 84 -10.30 -21.07 5.80
CA ILE A 84 -11.20 -19.96 6.18
C ILE A 84 -11.33 -18.87 5.11
N GLY A 85 -10.81 -19.12 3.91
CA GLY A 85 -10.85 -18.19 2.78
C GLY A 85 -9.60 -17.31 2.69
N ASN A 86 -9.72 -16.20 1.96
CA ASN A 86 -8.63 -15.24 1.73
C ASN A 86 -8.50 -14.26 2.91
N VAL A 87 -7.33 -13.64 3.02
CA VAL A 87 -7.08 -12.61 4.03
C VAL A 87 -7.71 -11.28 3.61
N ASP A 88 -8.82 -10.91 4.24
CA ASP A 88 -9.40 -9.57 4.08
C ASP A 88 -8.63 -8.51 4.89
N GLN A 89 -8.10 -8.90 6.05
CA GLN A 89 -7.41 -8.02 6.98
C GLN A 89 -6.63 -8.83 8.03
N LEU A 90 -5.42 -8.39 8.37
CA LEU A 90 -4.68 -8.81 9.55
C LEU A 90 -4.63 -7.68 10.58
N ILE A 91 -4.73 -8.04 11.85
CA ILE A 91 -4.55 -7.10 12.97
C ILE A 91 -3.62 -7.71 13.99
N LEU A 92 -2.56 -6.97 14.33
CA LEU A 92 -1.70 -7.24 15.47
C LEU A 92 -2.00 -6.21 16.55
N GLU A 93 -2.50 -6.66 17.70
CA GLU A 93 -2.74 -5.80 18.86
C GLU A 93 -1.68 -6.10 19.93
N THR A 94 -1.05 -5.04 20.42
CA THR A 94 -0.11 -5.09 21.55
C THR A 94 -0.63 -4.17 22.66
N SER A 95 0.01 -4.23 23.83
CA SER A 95 -0.32 -3.33 24.95
C SER A 95 -0.10 -1.84 24.61
N GLN A 96 0.76 -1.54 23.64
CA GLN A 96 1.14 -0.16 23.28
C GLN A 96 0.45 0.32 22.02
N ASN A 97 0.48 -0.49 20.96
CA ASN A 97 0.07 -0.10 19.62
C ASN A 97 -0.70 -1.22 18.92
N LYS A 98 -1.37 -0.86 17.83
CA LYS A 98 -1.97 -1.82 16.90
C LYS A 98 -1.42 -1.60 15.51
N CYS A 99 -1.26 -2.69 14.77
CA CYS A 99 -0.95 -2.67 13.35
C CYS A 99 -2.10 -3.36 12.61
N ILE A 100 -2.62 -2.71 11.57
CA ILE A 100 -3.67 -3.24 10.70
C ILE A 100 -3.10 -3.32 9.30
N ILE A 101 -3.21 -4.48 8.65
CA ILE A 101 -2.81 -4.66 7.27
C ILE A 101 -3.99 -5.18 6.48
N ALA A 102 -4.30 -4.58 5.33
CA ALA A 102 -5.41 -5.01 4.48
C ALA A 102 -5.03 -4.88 3.00
N PRO A 103 -5.36 -5.87 2.14
CA PRO A 103 -5.24 -5.75 0.69
C PRO A 103 -6.05 -4.55 0.18
N CYS A 104 -5.58 -3.89 -0.88
CA CYS A 104 -6.22 -2.70 -1.43
C CYS A 104 -5.92 -2.61 -2.94
N GLY A 105 -6.76 -3.22 -3.76
CA GLY A 105 -6.46 -3.44 -5.18
C GLY A 105 -5.22 -4.31 -5.34
N ASP A 106 -4.24 -3.84 -6.11
CA ASP A 106 -2.96 -4.52 -6.32
C ASP A 106 -1.96 -4.28 -5.16
N LEU A 107 -2.29 -3.39 -4.22
CA LEU A 107 -1.43 -3.01 -3.09
C LEU A 107 -1.92 -3.62 -1.77
N SER A 108 -1.18 -3.33 -0.70
CA SER A 108 -1.68 -3.45 0.67
C SER A 108 -1.56 -2.12 1.41
N LEU A 109 -2.48 -1.88 2.35
CA LEU A 109 -2.44 -0.76 3.28
C LEU A 109 -1.98 -1.27 4.65
N CYS A 110 -0.98 -0.61 5.23
CA CYS A 110 -0.55 -0.77 6.61
C CYS A 110 -0.94 0.47 7.41
N VAL A 111 -1.61 0.29 8.55
CA VAL A 111 -2.03 1.36 9.46
C VAL A 111 -1.46 1.07 10.84
N LEU A 112 -0.60 1.96 11.32
CA LEU A 112 -0.07 1.93 12.67
C LEU A 112 -0.90 2.86 13.57
N THR A 113 -1.31 2.34 14.73
CA THR A 113 -2.16 3.08 15.67
C THR A 113 -1.66 2.92 17.09
N ARG A 114 -2.07 3.83 17.97
CA ARG A 114 -2.04 3.65 19.42
C ARG A 114 -3.02 2.56 19.87
N SER A 115 -2.84 2.05 21.07
CA SER A 115 -3.74 1.07 21.70
C SER A 115 -5.14 1.61 22.02
N ASP A 116 -5.38 2.91 21.97
CA ASP A 116 -6.71 3.54 22.17
C ASP A 116 -7.49 3.79 20.86
N ALA A 117 -6.89 3.52 19.70
CA ALA A 117 -7.53 3.80 18.41
C ALA A 117 -8.79 2.97 18.17
N GLN A 118 -9.79 3.60 17.53
CA GLN A 118 -11.11 3.02 17.26
C GLN A 118 -11.07 2.11 16.02
N LEU A 119 -10.81 0.81 16.23
CA LEU A 119 -10.70 -0.17 15.15
C LEU A 119 -11.93 -0.23 14.23
N GLY A 120 -13.14 -0.10 14.79
CA GLY A 120 -14.38 -0.13 14.00
C GLY A 120 -14.43 0.97 12.94
N LEU A 121 -14.05 2.19 13.30
CA LEU A 121 -14.04 3.35 12.40
C LEU A 121 -12.98 3.20 11.31
N ILE A 122 -11.77 2.76 11.69
CA ILE A 122 -10.67 2.51 10.75
C ILE A 122 -11.07 1.43 9.74
N ARG A 123 -11.72 0.35 10.18
CA ARG A 123 -12.24 -0.71 9.31
C ARG A 123 -13.27 -0.20 8.31
N VAL A 124 -14.19 0.67 8.73
CA VAL A 124 -15.18 1.28 7.83
C VAL A 124 -14.49 2.10 6.74
N LEU A 125 -13.49 2.90 7.11
CA LEU A 125 -12.73 3.72 6.16
C LEU A 125 -11.91 2.88 5.18
N LEU A 126 -11.20 1.86 5.68
CA LEU A 126 -10.44 0.93 4.83
C LEU A 126 -11.35 0.25 3.81
N ARG A 127 -12.52 -0.25 4.24
CA ARG A 127 -13.51 -0.85 3.32
C ARG A 127 -14.06 0.15 2.32
N GLY A 128 -14.21 1.42 2.70
CA GLY A 128 -14.61 2.49 1.79
C GLY A 128 -13.59 2.69 0.68
N ILE A 129 -12.31 2.83 1.04
CA ILE A 129 -11.20 3.02 0.09
C ILE A 129 -11.03 1.80 -0.82
N GLN A 130 -11.08 0.59 -0.26
CA GLN A 130 -11.05 -0.66 -1.04
C GLN A 130 -12.15 -0.67 -2.11
N LYS A 131 -13.40 -0.38 -1.71
CA LYS A 131 -14.53 -0.33 -2.64
C LYS A 131 -14.38 0.75 -3.70
N GLU A 132 -13.89 1.93 -3.35
CA GLU A 132 -13.63 2.98 -4.34
C GLU A 132 -12.67 2.46 -5.42
N LEU A 133 -11.58 1.81 -5.03
CA LEU A 133 -10.59 1.26 -5.96
C LEU A 133 -11.13 0.09 -6.79
N ASP A 134 -11.96 -0.78 -6.21
CA ASP A 134 -12.61 -1.89 -6.91
C ASP A 134 -13.65 -1.41 -7.95
N VAL A 135 -14.47 -0.41 -7.60
CA VAL A 135 -15.56 0.11 -8.46
C VAL A 135 -15.02 0.75 -9.74
N PHE A 136 -13.86 1.39 -9.70
CA PHE A 136 -13.25 1.92 -10.92
C PHE A 136 -12.60 0.85 -11.79
N GLY A 137 -12.35 -0.36 -11.28
CA GLY A 137 -11.76 -1.50 -12.00
C GLY A 137 -12.72 -2.31 -12.89
N GLY A 138 -14.04 -2.20 -12.66
CA GLY A 138 -15.06 -3.00 -13.35
C GLY A 138 -15.55 -2.48 -14.72
N ARG A 139 -14.89 -1.47 -15.32
CA ARG A 139 -15.38 -0.81 -16.56
C ARG A 139 -14.69 -1.18 -17.87
N ASP A 140 -13.83 -2.22 -17.88
CA ASP A 140 -13.09 -2.62 -19.10
C ASP A 140 -13.37 -4.07 -19.58
N HIS A 141 -14.54 -4.64 -19.30
CA HIS A 141 -15.01 -5.86 -19.99
C HIS A 141 -16.47 -5.76 -20.43
N SER A 142 -16.73 -4.89 -21.41
CA SER A 142 -17.88 -5.02 -22.31
C SER A 142 -17.59 -4.30 -23.63
N SER A 143 -17.23 -5.09 -24.65
CA SER A 143 -17.19 -4.85 -26.12
C SER A 143 -16.13 -5.84 -26.64
N SER A 144 -16.39 -6.85 -27.46
CA SER A 144 -17.53 -7.29 -28.26
C SER A 144 -17.40 -8.79 -28.52
#